data_AF-A0A136N128-F1
#
_entry.id   AF-A0A136N128-F1
#
_cell.length_a   1.000
_cell.length_b   1.000
_cell.length_c   1.000
_cell.angle_alpha   90.00
_cell.angle_beta   90.00
_cell.angle_gamma   90.00
#
_symmetry.space_group_name_H-M   'P 1'
#
loop_
_entity.id
_entity.type
_entity.pdbx_description
1 polymer ?
#
loop_
_entity_poly.entity_id
_entity_poly.type
_entity_poly.pdbx_seq_one_letter_code
_entity_poly.pdbx_strand_id
1 'polypeptide(L)'
;MANFQDKKATLFRLKWVEWIFVNLPFVCYLVLLGVIYISNAHASEKAVRRTEALKQEVKDIKWRAMNLKQEVMQGSIQSQIERQVKDSGLLPSTTPPYKIVAEKTVK
;
A
#
# COMPACT_ATOMS: atom_id res chain seq x y z
N MET A 1 61.72 -34.78 9.13
CA MET A 1 61.95 -33.31 9.21
C MET A 1 60.58 -32.65 9.27
N ALA A 2 60.22 -32.04 10.41
CA ALA A 2 58.87 -31.54 10.66
C ALA A 2 58.59 -30.25 9.86
N ASN A 3 57.47 -30.23 9.15
CA ASN A 3 57.07 -29.15 8.25
C ASN A 3 56.87 -27.83 9.00
N PHE A 4 57.68 -26.82 8.68
CA PHE A 4 57.60 -25.48 9.29
C PHE A 4 56.34 -24.70 8.88
N GLN A 5 55.69 -25.09 7.77
CA GLN A 5 54.47 -24.45 7.27
C GLN A 5 53.23 -24.73 8.12
N ASP A 6 53.05 -25.95 8.64
CA ASP A 6 51.91 -26.31 9.50
C ASP A 6 51.87 -25.51 10.81
N LYS A 7 53.04 -25.18 11.35
CA LYS A 7 53.15 -24.38 12.59
C LYS A 7 52.63 -22.96 12.40
N LYS A 8 52.84 -22.35 11.22
CA LYS A 8 52.32 -21.01 10.93
C LYS A 8 50.80 -21.00 10.77
N ALA A 9 50.24 -22.01 10.11
CA ALA A 9 48.79 -22.14 9.95
C ALA A 9 48.08 -22.36 11.29
N THR A 10 48.63 -23.22 12.15
CA THR A 10 48.11 -23.47 13.51
C THR A 10 48.29 -22.27 14.44
N LEU A 11 49.44 -21.59 14.39
CA LEU A 11 49.67 -20.34 15.14
C LEU A 11 48.73 -19.22 14.70
N PHE A 12 48.52 -19.05 13.40
CA PHE A 12 47.58 -18.08 12.87
C PHE A 12 46.17 -18.40 13.37
N ARG A 13 45.73 -19.65 13.26
CA ARG A 13 44.42 -20.08 13.72
C ARG A 13 44.20 -19.85 15.23
N LEU A 14 45.23 -19.99 16.06
CA LEU A 14 45.17 -19.73 17.51
C LEU A 14 45.12 -18.22 17.82
N LYS A 15 45.95 -17.40 17.15
CA LYS A 15 45.95 -15.94 17.37
C LYS A 15 44.62 -15.27 17.04
N TRP A 16 43.89 -15.77 16.05
CA TRP A 16 42.57 -15.23 15.68
C TRP A 16 41.50 -15.52 16.74
N VAL A 17 41.58 -16.70 17.35
CA VAL A 17 40.66 -17.09 18.42
C VAL A 17 40.91 -16.26 19.68
N GLU A 18 42.18 -16.04 20.07
CA GLU A 18 42.53 -15.14 21.18
C GLU A 18 42.04 -13.70 20.95
N TRP A 19 42.17 -13.18 19.73
CA TRP A 19 41.69 -11.83 19.37
C TRP A 19 40.16 -11.69 19.48
N ILE A 20 39.41 -12.74 19.13
CA ILE A 20 37.96 -12.80 19.30
C ILE A 20 37.58 -12.80 20.79
N PHE A 21 38.30 -13.55 21.63
CA PHE A 21 38.01 -13.60 23.06
C PHE A 21 38.28 -12.26 23.77
N VAL A 22 39.27 -11.48 23.33
CA VAL A 22 39.51 -10.11 23.83
C VAL A 22 38.34 -9.18 23.51
N ASN A 23 37.68 -9.36 22.36
CA ASN A 23 36.59 -8.51 21.88
C ASN A 23 35.20 -9.19 21.99
N LEU A 24 35.07 -10.20 22.85
CA LEU A 24 33.84 -10.97 23.05
C LEU A 24 32.56 -10.11 23.20
N PRO A 25 32.53 -9.02 24.01
CA PRO A 25 31.31 -8.22 24.14
C PRO A 25 30.89 -7.55 22.83
N PHE A 26 31.85 -7.15 21.98
CA PHE A 26 31.55 -6.53 20.68
C PHE A 26 31.00 -7.55 19.68
N VAL A 27 31.56 -8.76 19.64
CA VAL A 27 31.04 -9.86 18.79
C VAL A 27 29.62 -10.24 19.24
N CYS A 28 29.36 -10.31 20.54
CA CYS A 28 28.03 -10.58 21.07
C CYS A 28 27.02 -9.50 20.68
N TYR A 29 27.43 -8.22 20.70
CA TYR A 29 26.61 -7.11 20.23
C TYR A 29 26.24 -7.23 18.75
N LEU A 30 27.19 -7.60 17.88
CA LEU A 30 26.91 -7.82 16.45
C LEU A 30 25.95 -8.99 16.20
N VAL A 31 26.12 -10.10 16.93
CA VAL A 31 25.22 -11.25 16.86
C VAL A 31 23.81 -10.84 17.29
N LEU A 32 23.69 -10.09 18.39
CA LEU A 32 22.40 -9.56 18.87
C LEU A 32 21.74 -8.68 17.81
N LEU A 33 22.50 -7.76 17.18
CA LEU A 33 22.00 -6.95 16.06
C LEU A 33 21.54 -7.82 14.88
N GLY A 34 22.30 -8.86 14.56
CA GLY A 34 21.96 -9.81 13.49
C GLY A 34 20.64 -10.54 13.77
N VAL A 35 20.41 -10.99 15.01
CA VAL A 35 19.15 -11.63 15.42
C VAL A 35 17.98 -10.65 15.33
N ILE A 36 18.15 -9.41 15.80
CA ILE A 36 17.13 -8.35 15.67
C ILE A 36 16.83 -8.07 14.20
N TYR A 37 17.85 -8.02 13.34
CA TYR A 37 17.70 -7.78 11.92
C TYR A 37 16.91 -8.89 11.22
N ILE A 38 17.26 -10.15 11.46
CA ILE A 38 16.56 -11.31 10.88
C ILE A 38 15.10 -11.32 11.35
N SER A 39 14.86 -11.03 12.63
CA SER A 39 13.51 -10.97 13.21
C SER A 39 12.67 -9.86 12.56
N ASN A 40 13.24 -8.67 12.36
CA ASN A 40 12.57 -7.55 11.69
C ASN A 40 12.32 -7.80 10.21
N ALA A 41 13.24 -8.47 9.52
CA ALA A 41 13.07 -8.83 8.11
C ALA A 41 11.88 -9.78 7.92
N HIS A 42 11.76 -10.80 8.78
CA HIS A 42 10.65 -11.76 8.70
C HIS A 42 9.29 -11.12 9.07
N ALA A 43 9.27 -10.17 10.01
CA ALA A 43 8.06 -9.41 10.34
C ALA A 43 7.62 -8.51 9.18
N SER A 44 8.58 -7.88 8.50
CA SER A 44 8.31 -7.04 7.32
C SER A 44 7.71 -7.83 6.17
N GLU A 45 8.21 -9.03 5.91
CA GLU A 45 7.67 -9.90 4.84
C GLU A 45 6.20 -10.28 5.09
N LYS A 46 5.86 -10.64 6.35
CA LYS A 46 4.47 -10.96 6.72
C LYS A 46 3.56 -9.74 6.65
N ALA A 47 4.04 -8.58 7.08
CA ALA A 47 3.29 -7.32 7.06
C ALA A 47 2.97 -6.88 5.63
N VAL A 48 3.94 -7.00 4.71
CA VAL A 48 3.75 -6.67 3.28
C VAL A 48 2.67 -7.55 2.65
N ARG A 49 2.72 -8.87 2.86
CA ARG A 49 1.68 -9.78 2.33
C ARG A 49 0.29 -9.46 2.88
N ARG A 50 0.19 -9.17 4.19
CA ARG A 50 -1.08 -8.79 4.81
C ARG A 50 -1.62 -7.46 4.28
N THR A 51 -0.73 -6.51 4.02
CA THR A 51 -1.10 -5.20 3.46
C THR A 51 -1.65 -5.34 2.05
N GLU A 52 -1.04 -6.19 1.22
CA GLU A 52 -1.52 -6.43 -0.14
C GLU A 52 -2.91 -7.10 -0.16
N ALA A 53 -3.15 -8.06 0.73
CA ALA A 53 -4.48 -8.69 0.87
C ALA A 53 -5.56 -7.66 1.29
N LEU A 54 -5.30 -6.84 2.31
CA LEU A 54 -6.23 -5.78 2.73
C LEU A 54 -6.48 -4.75 1.61
N LYS A 55 -5.45 -4.41 0.85
CA LYS A 55 -5.56 -3.47 -0.27
C LYS A 55 -6.46 -4.02 -1.38
N GLN A 56 -6.43 -5.32 -1.60
CA GLN A 56 -7.32 -6.00 -2.56
C GLN A 56 -8.78 -5.95 -2.11
N GLU A 57 -9.06 -6.21 -0.82
CA GLU A 57 -10.42 -6.10 -0.27
C GLU A 57 -10.99 -4.67 -0.38
N VAL A 58 -10.19 -3.66 -0.04
CA VAL A 58 -10.59 -2.25 -0.16
C VAL A 58 -10.84 -1.89 -1.62
N LYS A 59 -10.02 -2.40 -2.54
CA LYS A 59 -10.19 -2.20 -3.98
C LYS A 59 -11.52 -2.79 -4.46
N ASP A 60 -11.87 -4.00 -4.04
CA ASP A 60 -13.12 -4.66 -4.43
C ASP A 60 -14.36 -3.91 -3.93
N ILE A 61 -14.36 -3.43 -2.68
CA ILE A 61 -15.43 -2.59 -2.14
C ILE A 61 -15.57 -1.30 -2.95
N LYS A 62 -14.44 -0.67 -3.27
CA LYS A 62 -14.41 0.57 -4.08
C LYS A 62 -14.97 0.35 -5.48
N TRP A 63 -14.68 -0.79 -6.12
CA TRP A 63 -15.27 -1.15 -7.41
C TRP A 63 -16.77 -1.33 -7.34
N ARG A 64 -17.29 -2.00 -6.29
CA ARG A 64 -18.74 -2.15 -6.08
C ARG A 64 -19.43 -0.80 -5.93
N ALA A 65 -18.86 0.11 -5.12
CA ALA A 65 -19.40 1.45 -4.95
C ALA A 65 -19.36 2.27 -6.25
N MET A 66 -18.28 2.12 -7.03
CA MET A 66 -18.17 2.79 -8.33
C MET A 66 -19.22 2.28 -9.32
N ASN A 67 -19.42 0.96 -9.41
CA ASN A 67 -20.43 0.36 -10.29
C ASN A 67 -21.84 0.81 -9.89
N LEU A 68 -22.17 0.80 -8.59
CA LEU A 68 -23.46 1.28 -8.10
C LEU A 68 -23.67 2.77 -8.42
N LYS A 69 -22.63 3.59 -8.23
CA LYS A 69 -22.68 5.01 -8.61
C LYS A 69 -22.88 5.17 -10.11
N GLN A 70 -22.24 4.34 -10.94
CA GLN A 70 -22.42 4.38 -12.39
C GLN A 70 -23.84 3.98 -12.80
N GLU A 71 -24.45 2.97 -12.15
CA GLU A 71 -25.83 2.57 -12.41
C GLU A 71 -26.82 3.70 -12.08
N VAL A 72 -26.67 4.33 -10.90
CA VAL A 72 -27.47 5.50 -10.50
C VAL A 72 -27.25 6.67 -11.45
N MET A 73 -26.00 6.92 -11.84
CA MET A 73 -25.66 8.00 -12.75
C MET A 73 -26.27 7.75 -14.14
N GLN A 74 -26.22 6.53 -14.67
CA GLN A 74 -26.82 6.15 -15.95
C GLN A 74 -28.33 6.44 -15.98
N GLY A 75 -29.06 6.11 -14.91
CA GLY A 75 -30.47 6.46 -14.76
C GLY A 75 -30.72 7.97 -14.63
N SER A 76 -29.71 8.71 -14.15
CA SER A 76 -29.74 10.18 -13.99
C SER A 76 -29.23 10.94 -15.23
N ILE A 77 -28.77 10.26 -16.29
CA ILE A 77 -28.30 10.93 -17.51
C ILE A 77 -29.50 11.53 -18.23
N GLN A 78 -29.44 12.84 -18.47
CA GLN A 78 -30.44 13.63 -19.19
C GLN A 78 -30.88 12.96 -20.51
N SER A 79 -29.94 12.42 -21.30
CA SER A 79 -30.26 11.77 -22.58
C SER A 79 -31.00 10.42 -22.46
N GLN A 80 -30.90 9.71 -21.34
CA GLN A 80 -31.71 8.51 -21.06
C GLN A 80 -33.09 8.89 -20.53
N ILE A 81 -33.17 9.90 -19.66
CA ILE A 81 -34.43 10.45 -19.17
C ILE A 81 -35.25 11.00 -20.34
N GLU A 82 -34.64 11.75 -21.27
CA GLU A 82 -35.28 12.24 -22.50
C GLU A 82 -35.83 11.12 -23.40
N ARG A 83 -35.21 9.94 -23.39
CA ARG A 83 -35.69 8.77 -24.14
C ARG A 83 -36.84 8.06 -23.46
N GLN A 84 -36.78 7.87 -22.13
CA GLN A 84 -37.87 7.24 -21.36
C GLN A 84 -39.12 8.14 -21.27
N VAL A 85 -38.91 9.46 -21.23
CA VAL A 85 -39.99 10.47 -21.13
C VAL A 85 -40.61 10.79 -22.50
N LYS A 86 -39.97 10.37 -23.61
CA LYS A 86 -40.46 10.54 -24.98
C LYS A 86 -41.77 9.79 -25.26
N ASP A 87 -41.93 8.59 -24.71
CA ASP A 87 -43.17 7.81 -24.80
C ASP A 87 -44.30 8.39 -23.92
N SER A 88 -43.95 9.25 -22.95
CA SER A 88 -44.91 9.93 -22.07
C SER A 88 -45.36 11.30 -22.62
N GLY A 89 -44.96 11.67 -23.85
CA GLY A 89 -45.40 12.91 -24.53
C GLY A 89 -44.74 14.21 -24.03
N LEU A 90 -43.70 14.10 -23.21
CA LEU A 90 -42.98 15.23 -22.63
C LEU A 90 -41.72 15.55 -23.47
N LEU A 91 -41.71 16.74 -24.08
CA LEU A 91 -40.61 17.22 -24.93
C LEU A 91 -39.48 17.83 -24.07
N PRO A 92 -38.20 17.61 -24.41
CA PRO A 92 -37.10 18.28 -23.73
C PRO A 92 -37.21 19.81 -23.93
N SER A 93 -37.12 20.55 -22.83
CA SER A 93 -37.15 22.01 -22.86
C SER A 93 -35.93 22.53 -23.63
N THR A 94 -36.17 23.04 -24.84
CA THR A 94 -35.13 23.60 -25.74
C THR A 94 -34.79 25.06 -25.40
N THR A 95 -35.45 25.64 -24.40
CA THR A 95 -35.23 27.01 -23.94
C THR A 95 -34.55 27.00 -22.57
N PRO A 96 -33.46 27.76 -22.38
CA PRO A 96 -32.79 27.85 -21.09
C PRO A 96 -33.78 28.37 -20.03
N PRO A 97 -33.82 27.78 -18.83
CA PRO A 97 -34.75 28.18 -17.78
C PRO A 97 -34.47 29.62 -17.37
N TYR A 98 -35.50 30.46 -17.38
CA TYR A 98 -35.39 31.84 -16.94
C TYR A 98 -35.07 31.85 -15.44
N LYS A 99 -33.87 32.33 -15.08
CA LYS A 99 -33.50 32.54 -13.68
C LYS A 99 -34.33 33.71 -13.17
N ILE A 100 -35.41 33.42 -12.46
CA ILE A 100 -36.05 34.41 -11.59
C ILE A 100 -35.04 34.77 -10.49
N VAL A 101 -34.26 35.80 -10.74
CA VAL A 101 -33.53 36.51 -9.70
C VAL A 101 -34.62 37.24 -8.92
N ALA A 102 -35.00 36.69 -7.76
CA ALA A 102 -35.81 37.42 -6.81
C ALA A 102 -34.98 38.66 -6.41
N GLU A 103 -35.32 39.80 -6.99
CA GLU A 103 -34.87 41.07 -6.48
C GLU A 103 -35.38 41.14 -5.05
N LYS A 104 -34.47 41.00 -4.09
CA LYS A 104 -34.77 41.29 -2.70
C LYS A 104 -35.21 42.75 -2.66
N THR A 105 -36.51 42.96 -2.56
CA THR A 105 -37.08 44.24 -2.18
C THR A 105 -36.58 44.52 -0.76
N VAL A 106 -35.52 45.32 -0.68
CA VAL A 106 -35.04 45.89 0.57
C VAL A 106 -35.71 47.26 0.68
N LYS A 107 -36.67 47.33 1.62
CA LYS A 107 -37.28 48.52 2.23
C LYS A 107 -38.07 49.49 1.35
#